data_AF-A0A654CWK0-F1
#
_entry.id   AF-A0A654CWK0-F1
#
_cell.length_a   1.000
_cell.length_b   1.000
_cell.length_c   1.000
_cell.angle_alpha   90.00
_cell.angle_beta   90.00
_cell.angle_gamma   90.00
#
_symmetry.space_group_name_H-M   'P 1'
#
loop_
_entity.id
_entity.type
_entity.pdbx_description
1 polymer ?
#
loop_
_entity_poly.entity_id
_entity_poly.type
_entity_poly.pdbx_seq_one_letter_code
_entity_poly.pdbx_strand_id
1 'polypeptide(L)'
;MLSVIDALIAGERDAVRLSKLVYASKKNKENGKLAAALTGCMKEHHRFNLQMAKAEYDLLIKQSAEYIEKIEAICLRDFPRQSALLKTIPGVSRISSAVIIAETGADMKVFENSGKLSGWVGLRPKNDESAGKYKSTAITKGNRYLKPILVQVAWAASRCKGSYFKDKFNRLSIRKSSKKALIAIARKISVVVWNILKDLTPYNPALQVIYEPAKLDARIRYHQKEMERIAKLNP
;
A
#
# COMPACT_ATOMS: atom_id res chain seq x y z
N MET A 1 -15.69 -2.92 18.71
CA MET A 1 -16.73 -3.12 17.67
C MET A 1 -17.22 -4.56 17.70
N LEU A 2 -16.36 -5.57 17.51
CA LEU A 2 -16.73 -6.97 17.78
C LEU A 2 -17.27 -7.19 19.21
N SER A 3 -16.65 -6.52 20.19
CA SER A 3 -17.13 -6.42 21.58
C SER A 3 -18.60 -6.01 21.75
N VAL A 4 -19.11 -5.13 20.88
CA VAL A 4 -20.51 -4.68 20.90
C VAL A 4 -21.41 -5.78 20.32
N ILE A 5 -20.95 -6.46 19.27
CA ILE A 5 -21.67 -7.57 18.64
C ILE A 5 -21.80 -8.73 19.64
N ASP A 6 -20.72 -9.06 20.36
CA ASP A 6 -20.74 -10.07 21.42
C ASP A 6 -21.76 -9.73 22.52
N ALA A 7 -21.78 -8.48 22.97
CA ALA A 7 -22.75 -8.01 23.97
C ALA A 7 -24.20 -8.07 23.47
N LEU A 8 -24.44 -7.72 22.20
CA LEU A 8 -25.75 -7.82 21.56
C LEU A 8 -26.23 -9.27 21.43
N ILE A 9 -25.33 -10.20 21.09
CA ILE A 9 -25.61 -11.64 21.04
C ILE A 9 -25.92 -12.17 22.44
N ALA A 10 -25.11 -11.79 23.45
CA ALA A 10 -25.34 -12.12 24.86
C ALA A 10 -26.62 -11.49 25.44
N GLY A 11 -27.21 -10.56 24.71
CA GLY A 11 -28.53 -10.03 24.96
C GLY A 11 -28.59 -8.69 25.67
N GLU A 12 -27.45 -8.01 25.81
CA GLU A 12 -27.37 -6.63 26.31
C GLU A 12 -28.17 -5.69 25.40
N ARG A 13 -28.93 -4.79 26.02
CA ARG A 13 -29.83 -3.83 25.36
C ARG A 13 -29.61 -2.40 25.85
N ASP A 14 -28.85 -2.22 26.92
CA ASP A 14 -28.54 -0.90 27.45
C ASP A 14 -27.58 -0.17 26.51
N ALA A 15 -28.10 0.83 25.80
CA ALA A 15 -27.35 1.67 24.89
C ALA A 15 -26.16 2.36 25.58
N VAL A 16 -26.25 2.67 26.88
CA VAL A 16 -25.16 3.27 27.66
C VAL A 16 -24.01 2.27 27.80
N ARG A 17 -24.31 1.02 28.16
CA ARG A 17 -23.30 -0.06 28.28
C ARG A 17 -22.68 -0.40 26.94
N LEU A 18 -23.50 -0.57 25.90
CA LEU A 18 -23.02 -0.85 24.54
C LEU A 18 -22.13 0.28 24.00
N SER A 19 -22.46 1.54 24.29
CA SER A 19 -21.65 2.68 23.85
C SER A 19 -20.25 2.71 24.48
N LYS A 20 -20.07 2.12 25.67
CA LYS A 20 -18.76 2.00 26.33
C LYS A 20 -17.86 0.97 25.65
N LEU A 21 -18.43 0.00 24.93
CA LEU A 21 -17.69 -1.03 24.20
C LEU A 21 -17.23 -0.58 22.80
N VAL A 22 -17.63 0.62 22.37
CA VAL A 22 -17.21 1.25 21.10
C VAL A 22 -15.90 2.02 21.31
N TYR A 23 -14.97 1.91 20.36
CA TYR A 23 -13.72 2.66 20.38
C TYR A 23 -13.95 4.17 20.49
N ALA A 24 -13.18 4.86 21.34
CA ALA A 24 -13.31 6.29 21.59
C ALA A 24 -13.27 7.15 20.32
N SER A 25 -12.39 6.81 19.36
CA SER A 25 -12.30 7.52 18.08
C SER A 25 -13.57 7.46 17.24
N LYS A 26 -14.32 6.35 17.31
CA LYS A 26 -15.62 6.20 16.65
C LYS A 26 -16.71 6.92 17.41
N LYS A 27 -16.74 6.81 18.74
CA LYS A 27 -17.67 7.54 19.60
C LYS A 27 -17.61 9.06 19.35
N ASN A 28 -16.41 9.61 19.24
CA ASN A 28 -16.19 11.03 18.97
C ASN A 28 -16.67 11.44 17.57
N LYS A 29 -16.61 10.55 16.59
CA LYS A 29 -17.08 10.82 15.22
C LYS A 29 -18.61 10.84 15.11
N GLU A 30 -19.29 10.03 15.91
CA GLU A 30 -20.76 9.92 15.89
C GLU A 30 -21.47 11.06 16.65
N ASN A 31 -20.74 12.06 17.20
CA ASN A 31 -21.29 13.28 17.82
C ASN A 31 -22.50 13.03 18.75
N GLY A 32 -22.42 12.00 19.60
CA GLY A 32 -23.50 11.67 20.56
C GLY A 32 -24.69 10.89 19.99
N LYS A 33 -24.76 10.67 18.67
CA LYS A 33 -25.83 9.88 18.03
C LYS A 33 -25.72 8.37 18.25
N LEU A 34 -24.58 7.92 18.79
CA LEU A 34 -24.29 6.51 19.00
C LEU A 34 -25.30 5.83 19.96
N ALA A 35 -25.70 6.52 21.04
CA ALA A 35 -26.67 5.96 21.97
C ALA A 35 -28.03 5.74 21.27
N ALA A 36 -28.51 6.74 20.53
CA ALA A 36 -29.76 6.63 19.76
C ALA A 36 -29.72 5.52 18.70
N ALA A 37 -28.57 5.31 18.04
CA ALA A 37 -28.39 4.23 17.06
C ALA A 37 -28.38 2.82 17.71
N LEU A 38 -28.00 2.74 18.99
CA LEU A 38 -28.03 1.50 19.77
C LEU A 38 -29.39 1.28 20.46
N THR A 39 -30.26 2.29 20.47
CA THR A 39 -31.63 2.20 20.96
C THR A 39 -32.51 1.58 19.87
N GLY A 40 -32.72 0.27 19.93
CA GLY A 40 -33.56 -0.45 18.97
C GLY A 40 -34.13 -1.75 19.53
N CYS A 41 -35.18 -2.28 18.88
CA CYS A 41 -35.80 -3.53 19.29
C CYS A 41 -35.07 -4.73 18.66
N MET A 42 -34.10 -5.28 19.40
CA MET A 42 -33.40 -6.50 18.99
C MET A 42 -34.16 -7.75 19.47
N LYS A 43 -35.00 -8.28 18.57
CA LYS A 43 -35.72 -9.55 18.73
C LYS A 43 -34.76 -10.75 18.72
N GLU A 44 -35.24 -11.89 19.21
CA GLU A 44 -34.46 -13.12 19.32
C GLU A 44 -33.91 -13.60 17.96
N HIS A 45 -34.73 -13.60 16.91
CA HIS A 45 -34.26 -13.98 15.57
C HIS A 45 -33.16 -13.06 15.02
N HIS A 46 -33.14 -11.77 15.37
CA HIS A 46 -32.04 -10.89 14.98
C HIS A 46 -30.74 -11.28 15.70
N ARG A 47 -30.82 -11.67 16.98
CA ARG A 47 -29.65 -12.14 17.74
C ARG A 47 -29.12 -13.44 17.17
N PHE A 48 -30.03 -14.38 16.84
CA PHE A 48 -29.67 -15.62 16.17
C PHE A 48 -28.94 -15.34 14.84
N ASN A 49 -29.48 -14.45 13.99
CA ASN A 49 -28.82 -14.08 12.73
C ASN A 49 -27.44 -13.45 12.95
N LEU A 50 -27.29 -12.56 13.94
CA LEU A 50 -25.99 -11.99 14.29
C LEU A 50 -25.01 -13.06 14.79
N GLN A 51 -25.48 -14.00 15.60
CA GLN A 51 -24.67 -15.10 16.10
C GLN A 51 -24.16 -15.97 14.95
N MET A 52 -25.02 -16.30 13.99
CA MET A 52 -24.64 -17.06 12.79
C MET A 52 -23.63 -16.29 11.93
N ALA A 53 -23.89 -15.00 11.65
CA ALA A 53 -22.97 -14.16 10.89
C ALA A 53 -21.61 -13.99 11.59
N LYS A 54 -21.60 -13.91 12.92
CA LYS A 54 -20.36 -13.86 13.70
C LYS A 54 -19.59 -15.18 13.63
N ALA A 55 -20.28 -16.31 13.76
CA ALA A 55 -19.65 -17.62 13.65
C ALA A 55 -18.99 -17.82 12.28
N GLU A 56 -19.67 -17.40 11.20
CA GLU A 56 -19.10 -17.40 9.85
C GLU A 56 -17.88 -16.47 9.74
N TYR A 57 -17.97 -15.25 10.28
CA TYR A 57 -16.85 -14.31 10.31
C TYR A 57 -15.63 -14.90 11.05
N ASP A 58 -15.83 -15.48 12.22
CA ASP A 58 -14.76 -16.08 13.03
C ASP A 58 -14.11 -17.26 12.30
N LEU A 59 -14.91 -18.10 11.62
CA LEU A 59 -14.42 -19.18 10.78
C LEU A 59 -13.54 -18.65 9.63
N LEU A 60 -14.01 -17.64 8.90
CA LEU A 60 -13.28 -17.06 7.77
C LEU A 60 -11.97 -16.39 8.22
N ILE A 61 -11.98 -15.73 9.38
CA ILE A 61 -10.76 -15.16 9.96
C ILE A 61 -9.75 -16.26 10.32
N LYS A 62 -10.21 -17.34 10.95
CA LYS A 62 -9.34 -18.50 11.28
C LYS A 62 -8.73 -19.10 10.01
N GLN A 63 -9.55 -19.39 9.00
CA GLN A 63 -9.08 -19.95 7.74
C GLN A 63 -8.09 -19.01 7.03
N SER A 64 -8.38 -17.70 7.01
CA SER A 64 -7.48 -16.69 6.44
C SER A 64 -6.09 -16.70 7.10
N ALA A 65 -6.03 -16.79 8.43
CA ALA A 65 -4.77 -16.90 9.16
C ALA A 65 -3.99 -18.17 8.79
N GLU A 66 -4.66 -19.33 8.74
CA GLU A 66 -4.03 -20.59 8.33
C GLU A 66 -3.48 -20.54 6.90
N TYR A 67 -4.21 -19.91 5.96
CA TYR A 67 -3.73 -19.73 4.59
C TYR A 67 -2.51 -18.80 4.51
N ILE A 68 -2.50 -17.72 5.29
CA ILE A 68 -1.35 -16.80 5.36
C ILE A 68 -0.11 -17.56 5.86
N GLU A 69 -0.22 -18.34 6.94
CA GLU A 69 0.88 -19.13 7.46
C GLU A 69 1.41 -20.14 6.43
N LYS A 70 0.52 -20.83 5.72
CA LYS A 70 0.89 -21.77 4.64
C LYS A 70 1.63 -21.07 3.50
N ILE A 71 1.13 -19.93 3.04
CA ILE A 71 1.77 -19.13 1.97
C ILE A 71 3.16 -18.68 2.41
N GLU A 72 3.29 -18.23 3.66
CA GLU A 72 4.58 -17.80 4.20
C GLU A 72 5.57 -18.96 4.32
N ALA A 73 5.11 -20.16 4.73
CA ALA A 73 5.95 -21.35 4.80
C ALA A 73 6.45 -21.77 3.41
N ILE A 74 5.57 -21.80 2.40
CA ILE A 74 5.93 -22.11 1.01
C ILE A 74 6.93 -21.08 0.48
N CYS A 75 6.67 -19.79 0.73
CA CYS A 75 7.56 -18.71 0.29
C CYS A 75 8.96 -18.81 0.91
N LEU A 76 9.07 -19.16 2.20
CA LEU A 76 10.36 -19.35 2.86
C LEU A 76 11.10 -20.61 2.39
N ARG A 77 10.36 -21.68 2.07
CA ARG A 77 10.96 -22.93 1.57
C ARG A 77 11.49 -22.77 0.14
N ASP A 78 10.66 -22.22 -0.75
CA ASP A 78 10.92 -22.25 -2.19
C ASP A 78 11.62 -20.97 -2.68
N PHE A 79 11.44 -19.84 -1.98
CA PHE A 79 12.00 -18.53 -2.35
C PHE A 79 12.66 -17.77 -1.18
N PRO A 80 13.53 -18.42 -0.37
CA PRO A 80 14.11 -17.80 0.83
C PRO A 80 14.91 -16.54 0.51
N ARG A 81 15.72 -16.58 -0.56
CA ARG A 81 16.58 -15.47 -0.97
C ARG A 81 15.76 -14.28 -1.44
N GLN A 82 14.80 -14.50 -2.34
CA GLN A 82 13.94 -13.44 -2.87
C GLN A 82 13.11 -12.81 -1.75
N SER A 83 12.57 -13.62 -0.83
CA SER A 83 11.83 -13.12 0.33
C SER A 83 12.71 -12.25 1.23
N ALA A 84 13.93 -12.69 1.55
CA ALA A 84 14.87 -11.92 2.35
C ALA A 84 15.21 -10.57 1.70
N LEU A 85 15.48 -10.57 0.39
CA LEU A 85 15.81 -9.37 -0.37
C LEU A 85 14.62 -8.40 -0.46
N LEU A 86 13.40 -8.88 -0.73
CA LEU A 86 12.22 -8.01 -0.80
C LEU A 86 11.95 -7.31 0.54
N LYS A 87 12.16 -8.00 1.67
CA LYS A 87 12.01 -7.42 3.01
C LYS A 87 13.02 -6.31 3.34
N THR A 88 14.07 -6.13 2.55
CA THR A 88 14.99 -4.98 2.72
C THR A 88 14.37 -3.66 2.27
N ILE A 89 13.28 -3.70 1.48
CA ILE A 89 12.57 -2.51 1.04
C ILE A 89 11.73 -1.95 2.21
N PRO A 90 11.88 -0.66 2.57
CA PRO A 90 11.03 -0.03 3.57
C PRO A 90 9.54 -0.23 3.27
N GLY A 91 8.80 -0.74 4.27
CA GLY A 91 7.35 -0.99 4.18
C GLY A 91 6.96 -2.36 3.63
N VAL A 92 7.89 -3.19 3.15
CA VAL A 92 7.60 -4.57 2.75
C VAL A 92 7.64 -5.49 3.96
N SER A 93 6.50 -6.09 4.27
CA SER A 93 6.36 -7.12 5.32
C SER A 93 6.51 -8.54 4.76
N ARG A 94 6.52 -9.54 5.64
CA ARG A 94 6.51 -10.97 5.26
C ARG A 94 5.34 -11.32 4.34
N ILE A 95 4.12 -10.93 4.73
CA ILE A 95 2.91 -11.09 3.90
C ILE A 95 3.06 -10.37 2.55
N SER A 96 3.51 -9.11 2.54
CA SER A 96 3.64 -8.36 1.30
C SER A 96 4.67 -8.98 0.36
N SER A 97 5.78 -9.47 0.90
CA SER A 97 6.81 -10.20 0.15
C SER A 97 6.24 -11.50 -0.45
N ALA A 98 5.46 -12.25 0.33
CA ALA A 98 4.87 -13.50 -0.14
C ALA A 98 3.86 -13.27 -1.27
N VAL A 99 3.01 -12.22 -1.16
CA VAL A 99 2.09 -11.85 -2.25
C VAL A 99 2.84 -11.39 -3.49
N ILE A 100 3.92 -10.60 -3.35
CA ILE A 100 4.76 -10.21 -4.49
C ILE A 100 5.30 -11.45 -5.20
N ILE A 101 5.83 -12.43 -4.47
CA ILE A 101 6.37 -13.67 -5.03
C ILE A 101 5.26 -14.51 -5.67
N ALA A 102 4.13 -14.69 -5.00
CA ALA A 102 3.00 -15.47 -5.52
C ALA A 102 2.44 -14.90 -6.82
N GLU A 103 2.32 -13.57 -6.93
CA GLU A 103 1.75 -12.91 -8.10
C GLU A 103 2.74 -12.80 -9.27
N THR A 104 4.04 -12.71 -8.99
CA THR A 104 5.06 -12.53 -10.04
C THR A 104 5.79 -13.81 -10.42
N GLY A 105 5.69 -14.87 -9.61
CA GLY A 105 6.47 -16.10 -9.75
C GLY A 105 7.95 -15.95 -9.38
N ALA A 106 8.36 -14.80 -8.81
CA ALA A 106 9.74 -14.43 -8.50
C ALA A 106 10.72 -14.35 -9.70
N ASP A 107 10.34 -14.81 -10.89
CA ASP A 107 11.10 -14.67 -12.13
C ASP A 107 10.73 -13.37 -12.86
N MET A 108 11.69 -12.44 -12.94
CA MET A 108 11.49 -11.17 -13.63
C MET A 108 11.70 -11.25 -15.15
N LYS A 109 12.16 -12.38 -15.69
CA LYS A 109 12.31 -12.60 -17.15
C LYS A 109 10.98 -12.52 -17.89
N VAL A 110 9.87 -12.80 -17.20
CA VAL A 110 8.50 -12.67 -17.73
C VAL A 110 8.17 -11.23 -18.14
N PHE A 111 8.89 -10.24 -17.58
CA PHE A 111 8.71 -8.83 -17.90
C PHE A 111 9.94 -8.26 -18.61
N GLU A 112 9.78 -7.74 -19.83
CA GLU A 112 10.87 -7.11 -20.60
C GLU A 112 11.61 -6.01 -19.81
N ASN A 113 10.88 -5.24 -19.02
CA ASN A 113 11.43 -4.19 -18.17
C ASN A 113 10.54 -3.93 -16.94
N SER A 114 11.11 -3.26 -15.93
CA SER A 114 10.38 -2.81 -14.72
C SER A 114 9.11 -2.02 -15.03
N GLY A 115 9.08 -1.37 -16.17
CA GLY A 115 7.92 -0.68 -16.67
C GLY A 115 6.75 -1.57 -17.06
N LYS A 116 7.01 -2.71 -17.69
CA LYS A 116 6.00 -3.72 -18.01
C LYS A 116 5.39 -4.28 -16.74
N LEU A 117 6.19 -4.55 -15.69
CA LEU A 117 5.67 -4.92 -14.37
C LEU A 117 4.72 -3.84 -13.81
N SER A 118 5.17 -2.58 -13.73
CA SER A 118 4.31 -1.49 -13.23
C SER A 118 3.02 -1.30 -14.05
N GLY A 119 3.07 -1.56 -15.36
CA GLY A 119 1.92 -1.52 -16.26
C GLY A 119 0.94 -2.65 -16.00
N TRP A 120 1.44 -3.89 -15.89
CA TRP A 120 0.67 -5.09 -15.59
C TRP A 120 -0.01 -5.01 -14.21
N VAL A 121 0.69 -4.49 -13.19
CA VAL A 121 0.08 -4.20 -11.89
C VAL A 121 -1.02 -3.13 -11.98
N GLY A 122 -0.96 -2.25 -12.97
CA GLY A 122 -1.92 -1.15 -13.16
C GLY A 122 -1.62 0.08 -12.32
N LEU A 123 -0.33 0.38 -12.10
CA LEU A 123 0.14 1.60 -11.41
C LEU A 123 0.48 2.73 -12.39
N ARG A 124 0.34 2.49 -13.69
CA ARG A 124 0.56 3.46 -14.75
C ARG A 124 -0.78 4.08 -15.18
N PRO A 125 -0.82 5.40 -15.47
CA PRO A 125 -1.95 6.00 -16.16
C PRO A 125 -2.23 5.26 -17.47
N LYS A 126 -3.52 5.12 -17.80
CA LYS A 126 -3.96 4.59 -19.10
C LYS A 126 -3.52 5.57 -20.20
N ASN A 127 -3.05 5.03 -21.33
CA ASN A 127 -2.88 5.83 -22.54
C ASN A 127 -4.24 5.88 -23.26
N ASP A 128 -5.08 6.84 -22.87
CA ASP A 128 -6.44 7.02 -23.41
C ASP A 128 -6.46 8.29 -24.28
N GLU A 129 -6.00 8.13 -25.51
CA GLU A 129 -5.91 9.19 -26.50
C GLU A 129 -6.69 8.82 -27.75
N SER A 130 -7.40 9.79 -28.32
CA SER A 130 -8.13 9.64 -29.57
C SER A 130 -8.02 10.94 -30.34
N ALA A 131 -7.58 10.87 -31.60
CA ALA A 131 -7.43 12.04 -32.47
C ALA A 131 -6.67 13.21 -31.79
N GLY A 132 -5.56 12.93 -31.10
CA GLY A 132 -4.74 13.94 -30.43
C GLY A 132 -5.29 14.48 -29.10
N LYS A 133 -6.45 13.99 -28.63
CA LYS A 133 -7.07 14.42 -27.37
C LYS A 133 -6.93 13.37 -26.28
N TYR A 134 -6.36 13.76 -25.14
CA TYR A 134 -6.29 12.94 -23.93
C TYR A 134 -7.65 12.88 -23.23
N LYS A 135 -8.24 11.69 -23.18
CA LYS A 135 -9.55 11.45 -22.55
C LYS A 135 -9.45 11.20 -21.05
N SER A 136 -8.50 10.37 -20.61
CA SER A 136 -8.36 9.99 -19.20
C SER A 136 -6.92 9.77 -18.80
N THR A 137 -6.60 10.18 -17.57
CA THR A 137 -5.30 9.95 -16.92
C THR A 137 -5.42 8.98 -15.73
N ALA A 138 -6.54 8.27 -15.62
CA ALA A 138 -6.77 7.29 -14.57
C ALA A 138 -5.82 6.09 -14.72
N ILE A 139 -5.46 5.47 -13.59
CA ILE A 139 -4.71 4.22 -13.60
C ILE A 139 -5.61 3.04 -14.03
N THR A 140 -5.01 1.99 -14.56
CA THR A 140 -5.75 0.79 -14.97
C THR A 140 -6.14 -0.08 -13.76
N LYS A 141 -7.10 -1.01 -13.96
CA LYS A 141 -7.48 -1.98 -12.93
C LYS A 141 -6.30 -2.89 -12.57
N GLY A 142 -5.58 -3.39 -13.56
CA GLY A 142 -4.37 -4.19 -13.38
C GLY A 142 -4.58 -5.42 -12.50
N ASN A 143 -3.50 -5.91 -11.88
CA ASN A 143 -3.55 -7.05 -10.97
C ASN A 143 -4.34 -6.70 -9.68
N ARG A 144 -5.39 -7.49 -9.38
CA ARG A 144 -6.31 -7.27 -8.25
C ARG A 144 -5.69 -7.50 -6.87
N TYR A 145 -4.63 -8.31 -6.77
CA TYR A 145 -3.99 -8.70 -5.51
C TYR A 145 -2.71 -7.89 -5.27
N LEU A 146 -1.84 -7.78 -6.27
CA LEU A 146 -0.55 -7.10 -6.14
C LEU A 146 -0.70 -5.57 -6.02
N LYS A 147 -1.66 -4.96 -6.74
CA LYS A 147 -1.82 -3.50 -6.71
C LYS A 147 -2.21 -2.98 -5.32
N PRO A 148 -3.24 -3.52 -4.62
CA PRO A 148 -3.55 -3.08 -3.27
C PRO A 148 -2.39 -3.28 -2.30
N ILE A 149 -1.67 -4.41 -2.39
CA ILE A 149 -0.51 -4.69 -1.54
C ILE A 149 0.59 -3.65 -1.76
N LEU A 150 0.97 -3.35 -3.00
CA LEU A 150 1.99 -2.32 -3.25
C LEU A 150 1.55 -0.92 -2.79
N VAL A 151 0.26 -0.62 -2.79
CA VAL A 151 -0.27 0.63 -2.22
C VAL A 151 -0.16 0.63 -0.68
N GLN A 152 -0.42 -0.49 -0.01
CA GLN A 152 -0.21 -0.63 1.44
C GLN A 152 1.27 -0.52 1.81
N VAL A 153 2.14 -1.18 1.04
CA VAL A 153 3.60 -1.06 1.19
C VAL A 153 4.03 0.39 1.00
N ALA A 154 3.52 1.09 -0.02
CA ALA A 154 3.81 2.52 -0.23
C ALA A 154 3.34 3.40 0.94
N TRP A 155 2.21 3.06 1.55
CA TRP A 155 1.67 3.75 2.71
C TRP A 155 2.52 3.56 3.97
N ALA A 156 3.07 2.35 4.16
CA ALA A 156 4.02 2.05 5.23
C ALA A 156 5.37 2.74 4.95
N ALA A 157 5.90 2.60 3.74
CA ALA A 157 7.17 3.17 3.30
C ALA A 157 7.22 4.70 3.45
N SER A 158 6.12 5.38 3.16
CA SER A 158 6.01 6.85 3.29
C SER A 158 6.00 7.33 4.74
N ARG A 159 5.82 6.43 5.72
CA ARG A 159 5.88 6.73 7.16
C ARG A 159 7.20 6.34 7.81
N CYS A 160 7.99 5.47 7.18
CA CYS A 160 9.32 5.10 7.68
C CYS A 160 10.23 6.34 7.77
N LYS A 161 10.80 6.58 8.96
CA LYS A 161 11.75 7.69 9.18
C LYS A 161 13.03 7.44 8.39
N GLY A 162 13.61 8.49 7.80
CA GLY A 162 14.84 8.41 7.02
C GLY A 162 14.72 7.63 5.69
N SER A 163 13.51 7.26 5.25
CA SER A 163 13.33 6.55 3.99
C SER A 163 13.24 7.53 2.80
N TYR A 164 13.87 7.17 1.68
CA TYR A 164 13.71 7.88 0.40
C TYR A 164 12.23 8.06 0.01
N PHE A 165 11.40 7.04 0.31
CA PHE A 165 9.98 7.04 -0.04
C PHE A 165 9.20 8.09 0.74
N LYS A 166 9.53 8.34 2.01
CA LYS A 166 8.94 9.41 2.82
C LYS A 166 9.25 10.79 2.25
N ASP A 167 10.51 11.08 1.96
CA ASP A 167 10.89 12.39 1.43
C ASP A 167 10.27 12.64 0.05
N LYS A 168 10.25 11.61 -0.79
CA LYS A 168 9.59 11.69 -2.09
C LYS A 168 8.08 11.86 -1.96
N PHE A 169 7.44 11.18 -1.02
CA PHE A 169 6.02 11.32 -0.75
C PHE A 169 5.68 12.73 -0.29
N ASN A 170 6.45 13.31 0.63
CA ASN A 170 6.26 14.67 1.14
C ASN A 170 6.37 15.69 -0.01
N ARG A 171 7.43 15.60 -0.82
CA ARG A 171 7.61 16.48 -1.99
C ARG A 171 6.50 16.35 -3.03
N LEU A 172 5.93 15.16 -3.21
CA LEU A 172 4.81 14.95 -4.13
C LEU A 172 3.50 15.47 -3.56
N SER A 173 3.27 15.30 -2.25
CA SER A 173 2.05 15.71 -1.56
C SER A 173 1.88 17.24 -1.50
N ILE A 174 2.97 18.01 -1.61
CA ILE A 174 2.90 19.48 -1.78
C ILE A 174 2.17 19.87 -3.08
N ARG A 175 2.33 19.08 -4.15
CA ARG A 175 1.83 19.42 -5.50
C ARG A 175 0.65 18.56 -5.97
N LYS A 176 0.35 17.48 -5.26
CA LYS A 176 -0.65 16.47 -5.65
C LYS A 176 -1.38 15.99 -4.41
N SER A 177 -2.62 15.53 -4.58
CA SER A 177 -3.34 14.89 -3.47
C SER A 177 -2.57 13.69 -2.93
N SER A 178 -2.66 13.45 -1.62
CA SER A 178 -1.92 12.39 -0.93
C SER A 178 -2.12 11.02 -1.58
N LYS A 179 -3.33 10.72 -2.05
CA LYS A 179 -3.65 9.48 -2.79
C LYS A 179 -2.85 9.38 -4.09
N LYS A 180 -2.76 10.45 -4.88
CA LYS A 180 -1.96 10.48 -6.12
C LYS A 180 -0.47 10.34 -5.82
N ALA A 181 0.02 10.98 -4.76
CA ALA A 181 1.39 10.84 -4.31
C ALA A 181 1.71 9.39 -3.90
N LEU A 182 0.81 8.71 -3.18
CA LEU A 182 0.96 7.29 -2.81
C LEU A 182 1.03 6.36 -4.01
N ILE A 183 0.17 6.55 -5.02
CA ILE A 183 0.24 5.77 -6.26
C ILE A 183 1.60 5.94 -6.95
N ALA A 184 2.16 7.15 -6.94
CA ALA A 184 3.50 7.39 -7.48
C ALA A 184 4.61 6.68 -6.67
N ILE A 185 4.47 6.59 -5.34
CA ILE A 185 5.37 5.80 -4.49
C ILE A 185 5.20 4.30 -4.76
N ALA A 186 3.97 3.78 -4.86
CA ALA A 186 3.70 2.39 -5.20
C ALA A 186 4.31 2.01 -6.56
N ARG A 187 4.17 2.87 -7.58
CA ARG A 187 4.85 2.69 -8.88
C ARG A 187 6.36 2.65 -8.73
N LYS A 188 6.93 3.48 -7.85
CA LYS A 188 8.38 3.47 -7.60
C LYS A 188 8.84 2.19 -6.92
N ILE A 189 8.08 1.71 -5.93
CA ILE A 189 8.33 0.44 -5.25
C ILE A 189 8.23 -0.73 -6.23
N SER A 190 7.25 -0.74 -7.13
CA SER A 190 7.16 -1.74 -8.21
C SER A 190 8.44 -1.83 -9.04
N VAL A 191 9.04 -0.69 -9.39
CA VAL A 191 10.32 -0.67 -10.12
C VAL A 191 11.46 -1.25 -9.28
N VAL A 192 11.51 -0.90 -7.99
CA VAL A 192 12.52 -1.42 -7.05
C VAL A 192 12.38 -2.94 -6.88
N VAL A 193 11.16 -3.44 -6.73
CA VAL A 193 10.85 -4.88 -6.66
C VAL A 193 11.37 -5.60 -7.89
N TRP A 194 11.12 -5.08 -9.10
CA TRP A 194 11.62 -5.69 -10.33
C TRP A 194 13.15 -5.75 -10.39
N ASN A 195 13.85 -4.66 -10.04
CA ASN A 195 15.31 -4.63 -10.04
C ASN A 195 15.89 -5.62 -9.00
N ILE A 196 15.33 -5.66 -7.79
CA ILE A 196 15.79 -6.55 -6.72
C ILE A 196 15.60 -8.03 -7.11
N LEU A 197 14.46 -8.38 -7.70
CA LEU A 197 14.20 -9.76 -8.11
C LEU A 197 14.99 -10.16 -9.35
N LYS A 198 15.28 -9.21 -10.26
CA LYS A 198 16.11 -9.46 -11.44
C LYS A 198 17.59 -9.63 -11.08
N ASP A 199 18.14 -8.69 -10.32
CA ASP A 199 19.58 -8.63 -10.04
C ASP A 199 19.97 -9.40 -8.77
N LEU A 200 18.97 -9.84 -7.99
CA LEU A 200 19.13 -10.54 -6.70
C LEU A 200 20.04 -9.78 -5.71
N THR A 201 19.93 -8.45 -5.72
CA THR A 201 20.65 -7.52 -4.85
C THR A 201 19.71 -6.89 -3.82
N PRO A 202 20.19 -6.56 -2.61
CA PRO A 202 19.36 -5.93 -1.59
C PRO A 202 19.01 -4.49 -1.98
N TYR A 203 17.92 -3.99 -1.40
CA TYR A 203 17.55 -2.58 -1.54
C TYR A 203 18.67 -1.69 -0.99
N ASN A 204 19.18 -0.81 -1.85
CA ASN A 204 20.14 0.21 -1.45
C ASN A 204 19.53 1.61 -1.68
N PRO A 205 19.30 2.41 -0.63
CA PRO A 205 18.75 3.76 -0.77
C PRO A 205 19.70 4.73 -1.48
N ALA A 206 21.01 4.44 -1.52
CA ALA A 206 22.02 5.25 -2.20
C ALA A 206 22.04 5.05 -3.72
N LEU A 207 21.47 3.95 -4.22
CA LEU A 207 21.26 3.73 -5.66
C LEU A 207 20.14 4.67 -6.13
N GLN A 208 20.52 5.94 -6.32
CA GLN A 208 19.64 6.93 -6.90
C GLN A 208 19.28 6.49 -8.31
N VAL A 209 18.05 6.82 -8.70
CA VAL A 209 17.64 6.65 -10.08
C VAL A 209 18.33 7.72 -10.89
N ILE A 210 19.37 7.30 -11.61
CA ILE A 210 19.94 8.05 -12.71
C ILE A 210 18.79 8.27 -13.70
N TYR A 211 18.20 9.45 -13.64
CA TYR A 211 17.37 9.94 -14.73
C TYR A 211 18.35 10.11 -15.88
N GLU A 212 18.17 9.38 -16.99
CA GLU A 212 18.98 9.40 -18.24
C GLU A 212 20.29 10.19 -18.11
N PRO A 213 21.49 9.56 -18.16
CA PRO A 213 22.77 10.23 -17.93
C PRO A 213 22.85 11.64 -18.53
N ALA A 214 22.39 11.81 -19.78
CA ALA A 214 22.29 13.08 -20.48
C ALA A 214 21.52 14.21 -19.74
N LYS A 215 20.41 13.89 -19.06
CA LYS A 215 19.63 14.85 -18.26
C LYS A 215 20.27 15.16 -16.92
N LEU A 216 20.97 14.20 -16.32
CA LEU A 216 21.78 14.45 -15.13
C LEU A 216 22.94 15.39 -15.46
N ASP A 217 23.65 15.13 -16.55
CA ASP A 217 24.73 15.99 -17.04
C ASP A 217 24.23 17.39 -17.39
N ALA A 218 23.07 17.50 -18.03
CA ALA A 218 22.44 18.79 -18.30
C ALA A 218 22.11 19.56 -17.03
N ARG A 219 21.66 18.87 -15.97
CA ARG A 219 21.36 19.45 -14.65
C ARG A 219 22.63 19.89 -13.92
N ILE A 220 23.68 19.08 -13.96
CA ILE A 220 25.00 19.40 -13.39
C ILE A 220 25.56 20.65 -14.09
N ARG A 221 25.56 20.68 -15.43
CA ARG A 221 25.98 21.84 -16.22
C ARG A 221 25.19 23.10 -15.90
N TYR A 222 23.88 22.98 -15.71
CA TYR A 222 23.02 24.11 -15.30
C TYR A 222 23.43 24.66 -13.92
N HIS A 223 23.60 23.79 -12.92
CA HIS A 223 24.00 24.21 -11.58
C HIS A 223 25.42 24.79 -11.52
N GLN A 224 26.36 24.25 -12.32
CA GLN A 224 27.72 24.81 -12.45
C GLN A 224 27.68 26.24 -13.00
N LYS A 225 26.91 26.49 -14.07
CA LYS A 225 26.71 27.84 -14.61
C LYS A 225 26.07 28.80 -13.62
N GLU A 226 25.11 28.34 -12.84
CA GLU A 226 24.45 29.17 -11.82
C GLU A 226 25.42 29.53 -10.68
N MET A 227 26.27 28.59 -10.25
CA MET A 227 27.32 28.84 -9.25
C MET A 227 28.35 29.86 -9.74
N GLU A 228 28.79 29.75 -10.99
CA GLU A 228 29.69 30.74 -11.61
C GLU A 228 29.05 32.13 -11.70
N ARG A 229 27.74 32.18 -11.98
CA ARG A 229 26.99 33.44 -12.04
C ARG A 229 26.86 34.09 -10.66
N ILE A 230 26.60 33.29 -9.62
CA ILE A 230 26.53 33.75 -8.22
C ILE A 230 27.92 34.19 -7.72
N ALA A 231 28.98 33.46 -8.06
CA ALA A 231 30.35 33.84 -7.71
C ALA A 231 30.79 35.17 -8.33
N LYS A 232 30.24 35.54 -9.50
CA LYS A 232 30.46 36.85 -10.13
C LYS A 232 29.63 37.98 -9.49
N LEU A 233 28.63 37.66 -8.69
CA LEU A 233 27.73 38.62 -8.04
C LEU A 233 28.12 38.93 -6.58
N ASN A 234 28.97 38.11 -5.96
CA ASN A 234 29.62 38.38 -4.67
C ASN A 234 31.13 38.50 -4.90
N PRO A 235 31.67 39.71 -5.16
CA PRO A 235 33.11 39.95 -5.18
C PRO A 235 33.77 39.76 -3.81
#